data_AF-A0A5N6FH71-F1
#
_entry.id   AF-A0A5N6FH71-F1
#
_cell.length_a   1.000
_cell.length_b   1.000
_cell.length_c   1.000
_cell.angle_alpha   90.00
_cell.angle_beta   90.00
_cell.angle_gamma   90.00
#
_symmetry.space_group_name_H-M   'P 1'
#
loop_
_entity.id
_entity.type
_entity.pdbx_description
1 polymer ?
#
loop_
_entity_poly.entity_id
_entity_poly.type
_entity_poly.pdbx_seq_one_letter_code
_entity_poly.pdbx_strand_id
1 'polypeptide(L)'
;MSTESLPITLAAFAEAIKELPLSTVYAKASELRNSIAHLRRSNEELRAFVNESCDTEGEARELETYITENEQVMGSMNERISLLKSEIEGRGQQWIEMEDTAANEDQQSSSVFAPGTNGVAGERRNSVQHESSTVDTQNDQGQNGVYL
;
A
#
# COMPACT_ATOMS: atom_id res chain seq x y z
N MET A 1 -0.15 -9.54 -30.93
CA MET A 1 0.00 -8.67 -29.75
C MET A 1 -0.82 -7.42 -30.03
N SER A 2 -1.99 -7.29 -29.40
CA SER A 2 -3.01 -6.28 -29.73
C SER A 2 -2.65 -4.93 -29.09
N THR A 3 -2.03 -4.03 -29.84
CA THR A 3 -1.55 -2.71 -29.39
C THR A 3 -2.51 -1.57 -29.75
N GLU A 4 -3.82 -1.79 -29.64
CA GLU A 4 -4.86 -0.80 -29.99
C GLU A 4 -5.97 -0.79 -28.92
N SER A 5 -5.59 -0.80 -27.64
CA SER A 5 -6.54 -0.39 -26.59
C SER A 5 -6.39 1.12 -26.42
N LEU A 6 -7.25 1.89 -27.07
CA LEU A 6 -7.34 3.32 -26.81
C LEU A 6 -7.46 3.55 -25.29
N PRO A 7 -6.71 4.50 -24.71
CA PRO A 7 -6.88 4.86 -23.31
C PRO A 7 -8.34 5.23 -23.05
N ILE A 8 -8.95 4.63 -22.02
CA ILE A 8 -10.29 5.01 -21.60
C ILE A 8 -10.30 6.48 -21.19
N THR A 9 -11.22 7.25 -21.77
CA THR A 9 -11.38 8.67 -21.44
C THR A 9 -11.84 8.82 -19.99
N LEU A 10 -11.53 9.96 -19.37
CA LEU A 10 -11.97 10.24 -18.00
C LEU A 10 -13.50 10.20 -17.86
N ALA A 11 -14.23 10.67 -18.87
CA ALA A 11 -15.69 10.63 -18.87
C ALA A 11 -16.24 9.19 -18.92
N ALA A 12 -15.67 8.33 -19.78
CA ALA A 12 -16.06 6.92 -19.83
C ALA A 12 -15.70 6.18 -18.54
N PHE A 13 -14.56 6.51 -17.93
CA PHE A 13 -14.18 5.98 -16.62
C PHE A 13 -15.17 6.41 -15.51
N ALA A 14 -15.52 7.70 -15.46
CA ALA A 14 -16.49 8.24 -14.50
C ALA A 14 -17.87 7.60 -14.64
N GLU A 15 -18.31 7.30 -15.86
CA GLU A 15 -19.56 6.59 -16.08
C GLU A 15 -19.49 5.14 -15.62
N ALA A 16 -18.40 4.45 -15.96
CA ALA A 16 -18.22 3.03 -15.63
C ALA A 16 -18.19 2.78 -14.11
N ILE A 17 -17.58 3.66 -13.31
CA ILE A 17 -17.45 3.46 -11.86
C ILE A 17 -18.79 3.51 -11.11
N LYS A 18 -19.83 4.15 -11.66
CA LYS A 18 -21.17 4.22 -11.06
C LYS A 18 -21.83 2.85 -10.90
N GLU A 19 -21.56 1.94 -11.83
CA GLU A 19 -22.14 0.59 -11.84
C GLU A 19 -21.31 -0.42 -11.02
N LEU A 20 -20.16 -0.02 -10.48
CA LEU A 20 -19.29 -0.92 -9.71
C LEU A 20 -19.69 -0.97 -8.23
N PRO A 21 -19.55 -2.14 -7.56
CA PRO A 21 -19.64 -2.21 -6.09
C PRO A 21 -18.59 -1.33 -5.41
N LEU A 22 -18.94 -0.75 -4.26
CA LEU A 22 -18.05 0.12 -3.47
C LEU A 22 -16.69 -0.53 -3.17
N SER A 23 -16.66 -1.83 -2.85
CA SER A 23 -15.43 -2.59 -2.62
C SER A 23 -14.48 -2.54 -3.83
N THR A 24 -15.03 -2.63 -5.04
CA THR A 24 -14.26 -2.55 -6.30
C THR A 24 -13.74 -1.14 -6.53
N VAL A 25 -14.52 -0.11 -6.19
CA VAL A 25 -14.11 1.30 -6.29
C VAL A 25 -12.92 1.58 -5.36
N TYR A 26 -12.98 1.14 -4.10
CA TYR A 26 -11.86 1.24 -3.16
C TYR A 26 -10.64 0.43 -3.61
N ALA A 27 -10.84 -0.81 -4.10
CA ALA A 27 -9.76 -1.63 -4.63
C ALA A 27 -9.04 -0.93 -5.79
N LYS A 28 -9.78 -0.29 -6.71
CA LYS A 28 -9.19 0.46 -7.82
C LYS A 28 -8.42 1.69 -7.33
N ALA A 29 -8.91 2.37 -6.31
CA ALA A 29 -8.20 3.50 -5.71
C ALA A 29 -6.87 3.06 -5.06
N SER A 30 -6.85 1.89 -4.41
CA SER A 30 -5.62 1.30 -3.83
C SER A 30 -4.63 0.89 -4.92
N GLU A 31 -5.09 0.24 -5.99
CA GLU A 31 -4.26 -0.15 -7.13
C GLU A 31 -3.58 1.05 -7.80
N LEU A 32 -4.34 2.13 -8.05
CA LEU A 32 -3.80 3.34 -8.67
C LEU A 32 -2.77 4.03 -7.77
N ARG A 33 -3.01 4.09 -6.45
CA ARG A 33 -2.03 4.64 -5.50
C ARG A 33 -0.75 3.82 -5.46
N ASN A 34 -0.87 2.50 -5.41
CA ASN A 34 0.29 1.62 -5.44
C ASN A 34 1.10 1.81 -6.75
N SER A 35 0.41 1.92 -7.88
CA SER A 35 1.05 2.21 -9.17
C SER A 35 1.80 3.55 -9.17
N ILE A 36 1.19 4.61 -8.61
CA ILE A 36 1.85 5.92 -8.44
C ILE A 36 3.06 5.81 -7.52
N ALA A 37 2.97 5.09 -6.40
CA ALA A 37 4.09 4.91 -5.48
C ALA A 37 5.28 4.21 -6.16
N HIS A 38 5.00 3.18 -6.99
CA HIS A 38 6.03 2.52 -7.77
C HIS A 38 6.66 3.44 -8.83
N LEU A 39 5.86 4.25 -9.54
CA LEU A 39 6.38 5.22 -10.50
C LEU A 39 7.22 6.31 -9.82
N ARG A 40 6.83 6.79 -8.65
CA ARG A 40 7.61 7.75 -7.87
C ARG A 40 8.98 7.19 -7.48
N ARG A 41 9.01 5.99 -6.91
CA ARG A 41 10.28 5.31 -6.56
C ARG A 41 11.15 5.11 -7.81
N SER A 42 10.57 4.62 -8.91
CA SER A 42 11.32 4.43 -10.15
C SER A 42 11.88 5.75 -10.69
N ASN A 43 11.11 6.84 -10.65
CA ASN A 43 11.60 8.15 -11.06
C ASN A 43 12.71 8.67 -10.14
N GLU A 44 12.63 8.42 -8.83
CA GLU A 44 13.70 8.77 -7.89
C GLU A 44 15.00 8.02 -8.20
N GLU A 45 14.91 6.71 -8.46
CA GLU A 45 16.05 5.88 -8.88
C GLU A 45 16.65 6.37 -10.21
N LEU A 46 15.81 6.70 -11.20
CA LEU A 46 16.27 7.25 -12.48
C LEU A 46 16.97 8.60 -12.30
N ARG A 47 16.42 9.48 -11.46
CA ARG A 47 17.03 10.79 -11.16
C ARG A 47 18.39 10.64 -10.48
N ALA A 48 18.50 9.70 -9.54
CA ALA A 48 19.78 9.38 -8.89
C ALA A 48 20.80 8.87 -9.92
N PHE A 49 20.39 7.96 -10.81
CA PHE A 49 21.26 7.44 -11.87
C PHE A 49 21.74 8.54 -12.84
N VAL A 50 20.83 9.43 -13.27
CA VAL A 50 21.18 10.57 -14.14
C VAL A 50 22.25 11.46 -13.49
N ASN A 51 22.14 11.70 -12.19
CA ASN A 51 23.05 12.58 -11.46
C ASN A 51 24.40 11.93 -11.10
N GLU A 52 24.42 10.62 -10.84
CA GLU A 52 25.58 9.94 -10.26
C GLU A 52 26.33 9.03 -11.22
N SER A 53 25.66 8.50 -12.24
CA SER A 53 26.15 7.36 -13.04
C SER A 53 26.05 7.56 -14.55
N CYS A 54 25.52 8.68 -15.02
CA CYS A 54 25.32 8.91 -16.46
C CYS A 54 26.61 9.44 -17.12
N ASP A 55 27.14 8.69 -18.08
CA ASP A 55 28.39 9.00 -18.76
C ASP A 55 28.22 10.00 -19.92
N THR A 56 27.03 10.07 -20.51
CA THR A 56 26.75 10.91 -21.68
C THR A 56 25.51 11.80 -21.50
N GLU A 57 25.54 12.99 -22.09
CA GLU A 57 24.37 13.89 -22.11
C GLU A 57 23.19 13.30 -22.91
N GLY A 58 23.48 12.41 -23.87
CA GLY A 58 22.46 11.75 -24.68
C GLY A 58 21.61 10.78 -23.86
N GLU A 59 22.25 9.92 -23.07
CA GLU A 59 21.57 8.98 -22.17
C GLU A 59 20.80 9.73 -21.07
N ALA A 60 21.40 10.77 -20.48
CA ALA A 60 20.74 11.60 -19.47
C ALA A 60 19.41 12.16 -19.99
N ARG A 61 19.42 12.72 -21.21
CA ARG A 61 18.24 13.29 -21.84
C ARG A 61 17.16 12.25 -22.16
N GLU A 62 17.56 11.04 -22.53
CA GLU A 62 16.62 9.94 -22.75
C GLU A 62 15.94 9.52 -21.44
N LEU A 63 16.72 9.36 -20.36
CA LEU A 63 16.19 9.04 -19.04
C LEU A 63 15.26 10.13 -18.49
N GLU A 64 15.61 11.41 -18.68
CA GLU A 64 14.73 12.54 -18.36
C GLU A 64 13.40 12.49 -19.13
N THR A 65 13.42 12.01 -20.37
CA THR A 65 12.21 11.82 -21.17
C THR A 65 11.32 10.74 -20.54
N TYR A 66 11.88 9.59 -20.16
CA TYR A 66 11.12 8.54 -19.46
C TYR A 66 10.53 9.02 -18.13
N ILE A 67 11.30 9.79 -17.35
CA ILE A 67 10.81 10.39 -16.10
C ILE A 67 9.60 11.28 -16.38
N THR A 68 9.69 12.14 -17.41
CA THR A 68 8.63 13.07 -17.80
C THR A 68 7.37 12.33 -18.26
N GLU A 69 7.52 11.24 -19.03
CA GLU A 69 6.40 10.40 -19.46
C GLU A 69 5.73 9.70 -18.26
N ASN A 70 6.51 9.16 -17.32
CA ASN A 70 5.99 8.58 -16.09
C ASN A 70 5.21 9.61 -15.25
N GLU A 71 5.66 10.86 -15.21
CA GLU A 71 4.94 11.95 -14.53
C GLU A 71 3.58 12.25 -15.16
N GLN A 72 3.48 12.19 -16.49
CA GLN A 72 2.19 12.32 -17.19
C GLN A 72 1.25 11.15 -16.84
N VAL A 73 1.78 9.92 -16.78
CA VAL A 73 1.01 8.74 -16.35
C VAL A 73 0.51 8.92 -14.92
N MET A 74 1.37 9.35 -13.98
CA MET A 74 0.98 9.65 -12.61
C MET A 74 -0.11 10.74 -12.54
N GLY A 75 -0.01 11.80 -13.35
CA GLY A 75 -1.04 12.82 -13.47
C GLY A 75 -2.39 12.23 -13.86
N SER A 76 -2.43 11.41 -14.91
CA SER A 76 -3.65 10.75 -15.37
C SER A 76 -4.21 9.75 -14.36
N MET A 77 -3.37 9.09 -13.56
CA MET A 77 -3.82 8.23 -12.47
C MET A 77 -4.44 9.05 -11.32
N ASN A 78 -3.87 10.21 -10.97
CA ASN A 78 -4.42 11.11 -9.96
C ASN A 78 -5.79 11.69 -10.35
N GLU A 79 -6.00 12.01 -11.63
CA GLU A 79 -7.31 12.40 -12.15
C GLU A 79 -8.35 11.29 -11.94
N ARG A 80 -7.98 10.04 -12.21
CA ARG A 80 -8.86 8.87 -11.95
C ARG A 80 -9.12 8.67 -10.46
N ILE A 81 -8.13 8.85 -9.59
CA ILE A 81 -8.32 8.81 -8.13
C ILE A 81 -9.31 9.88 -7.69
N SER A 82 -9.26 11.08 -8.29
CA SER A 82 -10.19 12.17 -7.99
C SER A 82 -11.63 11.80 -8.34
N LEU A 83 -11.85 11.14 -9.49
CA LEU A 83 -13.17 10.61 -9.87
C LEU A 83 -13.65 9.51 -8.92
N LEU A 84 -12.78 8.59 -8.52
CA LEU A 84 -13.11 7.54 -7.54
C LEU A 84 -13.50 8.15 -6.18
N LYS A 85 -12.78 9.19 -5.75
CA LYS A 85 -13.10 9.93 -4.52
C LYS A 85 -14.49 10.55 -4.60
N SER A 86 -14.78 11.29 -5.66
CA SER A 86 -16.10 11.92 -5.85
C SER A 86 -17.23 10.89 -5.90
N GLU A 87 -17.01 9.71 -6.49
CA GLU A 87 -18.00 8.64 -6.52
C GLU A 87 -18.25 8.04 -5.12
N ILE A 88 -17.20 7.79 -4.35
CA ILE A 88 -17.31 7.26 -2.97
C ILE A 88 -18.09 8.25 -2.09
N GLU A 89 -17.73 9.53 -2.15
CA GLU A 89 -18.40 10.59 -1.41
C GLU A 89 -19.84 10.81 -1.90
N GLY A 90 -20.08 10.69 -3.21
CA GLY A 90 -21.42 10.76 -3.81
C GLY A 90 -22.37 9.65 -3.34
N ARG A 91 -21.83 8.49 -2.93
CA ARG A 91 -22.58 7.40 -2.27
C ARG A 91 -22.72 7.57 -0.75
N GLY A 92 -22.29 8.71 -0.21
CA GLY A 92 -22.34 9.02 1.23
C GLY A 92 -21.32 8.26 2.07
N GLN A 93 -20.30 7.65 1.45
CA GLN A 93 -19.19 7.02 2.16
C GLN A 93 -18.04 8.02 2.35
N GLN A 94 -17.22 7.79 3.37
CA GLN A 94 -16.05 8.63 3.62
C GLN A 94 -14.87 8.17 2.77
N TRP A 95 -14.16 9.12 2.16
CA TRP A 95 -12.88 8.85 1.55
C TRP A 95 -11.84 8.50 2.62
N ILE A 96 -11.17 7.37 2.46
CA ILE A 96 -10.08 6.96 3.35
C ILE A 96 -8.78 7.40 2.66
N GLU A 97 -8.10 8.37 3.25
CA GLU A 97 -6.71 8.66 2.93
C GLU A 97 -5.86 7.53 3.48
N MET A 98 -5.47 6.61 2.60
CA MET A 98 -4.37 5.69 2.88
C MET A 98 -3.10 6.52 2.72
N GLU A 99 -2.44 6.80 3.83
CA GLU A 99 -1.17 7.50 3.83
C GLU A 99 -0.15 6.66 3.04
N ASP A 100 0.42 7.26 1.99
CA ASP A 100 1.53 6.66 1.25
C ASP A 100 2.73 6.62 2.21
N THR A 101 2.85 5.55 2.99
CA THR A 101 3.93 5.32 3.98
C THR A 101 5.32 5.15 3.36
N ALA A 102 5.52 5.62 2.12
CA ALA A 102 6.79 5.58 1.41
C ALA A 102 7.71 6.78 1.71
N ALA A 103 7.29 7.76 2.52
CA ALA A 103 8.16 8.87 2.91
C ALA A 103 7.74 9.49 4.25
N ASN A 104 8.30 8.98 5.37
CA ASN A 104 8.62 9.69 6.63
C ASN A 104 8.59 8.71 7.81
N GLU A 105 9.76 8.31 8.30
CA GLU A 105 9.92 7.74 9.65
C GLU A 105 9.90 8.81 10.76
N ASP A 106 9.60 10.08 10.45
CA ASP A 106 9.50 11.14 11.46
C ASP A 106 8.36 12.12 11.11
N GLN A 107 7.16 11.86 11.67
CA GLN A 107 6.35 12.84 12.40
C GLN A 107 4.94 12.30 12.70
N GLN A 108 4.80 11.83 13.92
CA GLN A 108 3.66 11.94 14.81
C GLN A 108 2.55 12.91 14.34
N SER A 109 1.47 12.37 13.77
CA SER A 109 0.16 13.00 13.90
C SER A 109 -0.91 11.93 14.14
N SER A 110 -1.58 12.12 15.27
CA SER A 110 -2.52 11.23 15.91
C SER A 110 -3.86 11.19 15.18
N SER A 111 -4.23 10.02 14.65
CA SER A 111 -5.64 9.68 14.41
C SER A 111 -6.07 8.63 15.43
N VAL A 112 -6.50 9.10 16.59
CA VAL A 112 -7.19 8.28 17.59
C VAL A 112 -8.67 8.28 17.23
N PHE A 113 -9.16 7.20 16.65
CA PHE A 113 -10.58 6.85 16.69
C PHE A 113 -10.73 5.50 17.40
N ALA A 114 -10.89 5.57 18.73
CA ALA A 114 -11.37 4.43 19.51
C ALA A 114 -12.92 4.50 19.57
N PRO A 115 -13.65 3.44 19.18
CA PRO A 115 -15.07 3.36 19.49
C PRO A 115 -15.23 3.06 20.98
N GLY A 116 -15.81 4.01 21.71
CA GLY A 116 -16.15 3.83 23.12
C GLY A 116 -17.25 2.78 23.29
N THR A 117 -17.01 1.79 24.14
CA THR A 117 -18.08 1.06 24.84
C THR A 117 -17.70 0.91 26.31
N ASN A 118 -18.51 1.51 27.17
CA ASN A 118 -18.43 1.44 28.63
C ASN A 118 -19.27 0.24 29.13
N GLY A 119 -18.75 -0.50 30.11
CA GLY A 119 -19.51 -1.50 30.89
C GLY A 119 -18.57 -2.48 31.61
N VAL A 120 -17.98 -2.15 32.76
CA VAL A 120 -18.47 -2.21 34.17
C VAL A 120 -17.96 -3.45 34.93
N ALA A 121 -17.18 -3.16 35.99
CA ALA A 121 -16.86 -3.89 37.24
C ALA A 121 -16.94 -5.44 37.25
N GLY A 122 -15.84 -6.16 37.51
CA GLY A 122 -15.22 -6.38 38.82
C GLY A 122 -15.06 -7.90 38.97
N GLU A 123 -13.89 -8.47 39.26
CA GLU A 123 -13.45 -8.71 40.64
C GLU A 123 -11.99 -9.21 40.64
N ARG A 124 -11.24 -8.77 41.65
CA ARG A 124 -9.84 -9.14 41.92
C ARG A 124 -9.77 -10.35 42.86
N ARG A 125 -8.70 -11.17 42.68
CA ARG A 125 -7.76 -11.77 43.68
C ARG A 125 -7.45 -13.23 43.29
N ASN A 126 -6.25 -13.53 42.79
CA ASN A 126 -4.99 -13.77 43.51
C ASN A 126 -4.98 -15.04 44.37
N SER A 127 -4.28 -16.10 43.95
CA SER A 127 -3.24 -16.79 44.74
C SER A 127 -2.76 -18.11 44.08
N VAL A 128 -1.43 -18.19 43.90
CA VAL A 128 -0.53 -19.29 44.28
C VAL A 128 -0.87 -20.72 43.84
N GLN A 129 -0.06 -21.28 42.92
CA GLN A 129 0.75 -22.46 43.25
C GLN A 129 1.91 -22.66 42.27
N HIS A 130 3.10 -22.76 42.88
CA HIS A 130 4.38 -23.12 42.31
C HIS A 130 4.66 -24.56 42.76
N GLU A 131 5.45 -25.30 41.96
CA GLU A 131 6.08 -26.60 42.23
C GLU A 131 5.17 -27.85 42.20
N SER A 132 5.61 -29.06 41.85
CA SER A 132 6.69 -29.60 41.02
C SER A 132 6.50 -31.13 41.07
N SER A 133 6.88 -31.82 39.98
CA SER A 133 7.38 -33.20 39.96
C SER A 133 6.42 -34.37 40.24
N THR A 134 6.12 -35.14 39.19
CA THR A 134 6.33 -36.59 39.23
C THR A 134 6.80 -37.10 37.87
N VAL A 135 7.82 -37.94 37.93
CA VAL A 135 8.65 -38.55 36.89
C VAL A 135 7.98 -39.79 36.31
N ASP A 136 8.05 -40.00 34.99
CA ASP A 136 8.36 -41.31 34.37
C ASP A 136 8.73 -41.09 32.88
N THR A 137 10.01 -41.12 32.48
CA THR A 137 10.86 -42.29 32.11
C THR A 137 10.61 -42.84 30.69
N GLN A 138 11.62 -42.61 29.84
CA GLN A 138 12.16 -43.44 28.74
C GLN A 138 11.67 -43.35 27.27
N ASN A 139 12.70 -43.17 26.43
CA ASN A 139 12.91 -43.51 25.00
C ASN A 139 11.99 -42.82 23.98
N ASP A 140 12.52 -42.09 22.99
CA ASP A 140 13.37 -42.63 21.94
C ASP A 140 14.27 -41.53 21.32
N GLN A 141 15.58 -41.79 21.26
CA GLN A 141 16.56 -40.97 20.56
C GLN A 141 16.90 -41.62 19.21
N GLY A 142 16.78 -40.87 18.12
CA GLY A 142 17.46 -41.15 16.87
C GLY A 142 16.86 -40.37 15.70
N GLN A 143 17.57 -39.65 14.85
CA GLN A 143 19.00 -39.52 14.59
C GLN A 143 19.24 -38.17 13.89
N ASN A 144 20.37 -37.56 14.21
CA ASN A 144 20.97 -36.45 13.48
C ASN A 144 21.32 -36.86 12.04
N GLY A 145 20.99 -36.02 11.05
CA GLY A 145 21.50 -36.12 9.67
C GLY A 145 22.16 -34.80 9.27
N VAL A 146 23.47 -34.86 9.06
CA VAL A 146 24.42 -33.76 8.88
C VAL A 146 24.36 -33.16 7.46
N TYR A 147 24.49 -31.84 7.37
CA TYR A 147 24.73 -31.09 6.13
C TYR A 147 26.17 -31.31 5.61
N LEU A 148 26.30 -31.72 4.34
CA LEU A 148 27.41 -31.40 3.43
C LEU A 148 26.86 -31.21 2.02
#